data_AF-A0A1M5PN90-F1
#
_entry.id   AF-A0A1M5PN90-F1
#
_cell.length_a   1.000
_cell.length_b   1.000
_cell.length_c   1.000
_cell.angle_alpha   90.00
_cell.angle_beta   90.00
_cell.angle_gamma   90.00
#
_symmetry.space_group_name_H-M   'P 1'
#
loop_
_entity.id
_entity.type
_entity.pdbx_description
1 polymer ?
#
loop_
_entity_poly.entity_id
_entity_poly.type
_entity_poly.pdbx_seq_one_letter_code
_entity_poly.pdbx_strand_id
1 'polypeptide(L)' 'MSNLQFLLLIEAFLTLTLTSFIWFIATWDAEKEQPVSLTVPTPTERDLS' A
#
# COMPACT_ATOMS: atom_id res chain seq x y z
N MET A 1 20.48 -29.69 2.85
CA MET A 1 19.65 -28.84 1.98
C MET A 1 20.26 -28.88 0.59
N SER A 2 19.54 -29.41 -0.40
CA SER A 2 20.04 -29.42 -1.79
C SER A 2 19.72 -28.08 -2.48
N ASN A 3 20.49 -27.70 -3.49
CA ASN A 3 20.27 -26.45 -4.24
C ASN A 3 18.84 -26.35 -4.81
N LEU A 4 18.24 -27.48 -5.17
CA LEU A 4 16.85 -27.57 -5.62
C LEU A 4 15.86 -27.10 -4.55
N GLN A 5 16.07 -27.47 -3.29
CA GLN A 5 15.18 -27.04 -2.19
C GLN A 5 15.23 -25.53 -1.99
N PHE A 6 16.41 -24.92 -2.11
CA PHE A 6 16.55 -23.47 -2.04
C PHE A 6 15.86 -22.76 -3.20
N LEU A 7 15.99 -23.29 -4.43
CA LEU A 7 15.31 -22.72 -5.60
C LEU A 7 13.78 -22.76 -5.44
N LEU A 8 13.24 -23.88 -4.95
CA LEU A 8 11.79 -24.02 -4.69
C LEU A 8 11.31 -23.09 -3.57
N LEU A 9 12.12 -22.89 -2.52
CA LEU A 9 11.80 -21.94 -1.44
C LEU A 9 11.73 -20.50 -1.96
N ILE A 10 12.68 -20.10 -2.80
CA ILE A 10 12.72 -18.76 -3.40
C ILE A 10 11.54 -18.60 -4.36
N GLU A 11 11.29 -19.59 -5.21
CA GLU A 11 10.15 -19.58 -6.14
C GLU A 11 8.83 -19.42 -5.38
N ALA A 12 8.58 -20.26 -4.37
CA ALA A 12 7.38 -20.21 -3.56
C ALA A 12 7.23 -18.86 -2.84
N PHE A 13 8.32 -18.32 -2.31
CA PHE A 13 8.31 -17.01 -1.67
C PHE A 13 7.96 -15.91 -2.67
N LEU A 14 8.54 -15.94 -3.87
CA LEU A 14 8.24 -14.97 -4.93
C LEU A 14 6.79 -15.09 -5.41
N THR A 15 6.28 -16.31 -5.63
CA THR A 15 4.88 -16.50 -6.08
C THR A 15 3.92 -15.99 -5.03
N LEU A 16 4.10 -16.35 -3.76
CA LEU A 16 3.24 -15.87 -2.67
C LEU A 16 3.28 -14.35 -2.54
N THR A 17 4.46 -13.75 -2.64
CA THR A 17 4.64 -12.30 -2.51
C THR A 17 4.01 -11.56 -3.69
N LEU A 18 4.31 -11.98 -4.93
CA LEU A 18 3.77 -11.37 -6.14
C LEU A 18 2.26 -11.53 -6.23
N THR A 19 1.74 -12.73 -5.99
CA THR A 19 0.30 -12.99 -6.01
C THR A 19 -0.43 -12.16 -4.95
N SER A 20 0.09 -12.12 -3.72
CA SER A 20 -0.48 -11.29 -2.64
C SER A 20 -0.48 -9.81 -3.00
N PHE A 21 0.64 -9.32 -3.56
CA PHE A 21 0.77 -7.92 -3.96
C PHE A 21 -0.16 -7.55 -5.12
N ILE A 22 -0.25 -8.39 -6.16
CA ILE A 22 -1.18 -8.20 -7.28
C ILE A 22 -2.61 -8.21 -6.78
N TRP A 23 -2.97 -9.14 -5.90
CA TRP A 23 -4.29 -9.19 -5.28
C TRP A 23 -4.61 -7.93 -4.50
N PHE A 24 -3.68 -7.45 -3.66
CA PHE A 24 -3.85 -6.20 -2.91
C PHE A 24 -4.20 -5.03 -3.83
N ILE A 25 -3.42 -4.82 -4.90
CA ILE A 25 -3.69 -3.76 -5.88
C ILE A 25 -5.00 -3.98 -6.64
N ALA A 26 -5.30 -5.22 -7.05
CA ALA A 26 -6.53 -5.54 -7.77
C ALA A 26 -7.79 -5.30 -6.91
N THR A 27 -7.70 -5.55 -5.61
CA THR A 27 -8.79 -5.29 -4.65
C THR A 27 -8.81 -3.86 -4.13
N TRP A 28 -7.77 -3.07 -4.42
CA TRP A 28 -7.66 -1.70 -3.96
C TRP A 28 -8.74 -0.85 -4.62
N ASP A 29 -9.56 -0.21 -3.80
CA ASP A 29 -10.62 0.69 -4.23
C ASP A 29 -10.26 2.12 -3.81
N ALA A 30 -9.69 2.88 -4.74
CA ALA A 30 -9.26 4.26 -4.51
C ALA A 30 -10.42 5.20 -4.16
N GLU A 31 -11.67 4.86 -4.51
CA GLU A 31 -12.83 5.71 -4.23
C GLU A 31 -13.34 5.53 -2.79
N LYS A 32 -12.96 4.44 -2.10
CA LYS A 32 -13.23 4.25 -0.67
C LYS A 32 -12.24 4.97 0.23
N GLU A 33 -11.13 5.42 -0.31
CA GLU A 33 -10.19 6.26 0.42
C GLU A 33 -10.69 7.70 0.37
N GLN A 34 -11.21 8.22 1.49
CA GLN A 34 -11.51 9.64 1.55
C GLN A 34 -10.24 10.41 1.17
N PRO A 35 -10.31 11.36 0.22
CA PRO A 35 -9.15 12.18 -0.10
C PRO A 35 -8.67 12.77 1.21
N VAL A 36 -7.36 12.63 1.49
CA VAL A 36 -6.72 13.36 2.59
C VAL A 36 -6.89 14.82 2.24
N SER A 37 -8.02 15.38 2.64
CA SER A 37 -8.34 16.78 2.46
C SER A 37 -7.33 17.45 3.36
N LEU A 38 -6.28 17.98 2.75
CA LEU A 38 -5.34 18.87 3.41
C LEU A 38 -6.21 19.98 3.97
N THR A 39 -6.54 19.89 5.27
CA THR A 39 -7.21 20.97 5.98
C THR A 39 -6.20 22.10 5.96
N VAL A 40 -6.25 22.92 4.91
CA VAL A 40 -5.56 24.20 4.86
C VAL A 40 -6.05 24.92 6.11
N PRO A 41 -5.20 25.18 7.11
CA PRO A 41 -5.63 25.91 8.28
C PRO A 41 -6.07 27.28 7.76
N THR A 42 -7.39 27.51 7.74
CA THR A 42 -7.94 28.83 7.48
C THR A 42 -7.24 29.76 8.47
N PRO A 43 -6.48 30.77 8.00
CA PRO A 43 -5.82 31.71 8.88
C PRO A 43 -6.89 32.24 9.81
N THR A 44 -6.77 31.91 11.10
CA THR A 44 -7.77 32.27 12.08
C THR A 44 -7.81 33.80 12.08
N GLU A 45 -8.98 34.34 11.80
CA GLU A 45 -9.38 35.75 11.83
C GLU A 45 -9.31 36.33 13.27
N ARG A 46 -8.23 35.99 13.99
CA ARG A 46 -7.82 36.51 15.30
C ARG A 46 -6.54 37.35 15.20
N ASP A 47 -6.02 37.56 13.99
CA ASP A 47 -4.88 38.44 13.70
C ASP A 47 -5.33 39.81 13.13
N LEU A 48 -6.64 40.00 12.92
CA LEU A 48 -7.23 41.22 12.33
C LEU A 48 -8.15 42.00 13.31
N SER A 49 -8.16 41.65 14.61
CA SER A 49 -8.98 42.31 15.65
C SER A 49 -8.14 43.00 16.72
#